data_AF-M4DJ36-F1
#
_entry.id   AF-M4DJ36-F1
#
_cell.length_a   1.000
_cell.length_b   1.000
_cell.length_c   1.000
_cell.angle_alpha   90.00
_cell.angle_beta   90.00
_cell.angle_gamma   90.00
#
_symmetry.space_group_name_H-M   'P 1'
#
loop_
_entity.id
_entity.type
_entity.pdbx_description
1 polymer ?
#
loop_
_entity_poly.entity_id
_entity_poly.type
_entity_poly.pdbx_seq_one_letter_code
_entity_poly.pdbx_strand_id
1 'polypeptide(L)'
;MGWLNKIFKGSNQRHPMGNEHYHHNGGYYDNYPHEHSEPTDADHTQEPSTSEEETWNGKENEEVDRVIALSILEEENQRPETNTGAFSFSFLSTTCHYWHRICAGCNMEIGHGRYLNCLNALWHPQCFRCYGCSHPISEYEFSTSGNYPFHKACYRERFHPKCDVCSLFISTNHAGLIEYRAHPFWVQKYCPSHEHDATPRCCSCERMEPRNTGYFELNDGRKLCLECLDSSVMDTFQCQPLYLQIQEFYEGLNMTVEQEVPLLLVERQALNEAREGERNGHYHMPETRGLCLSEEQTVRTVRKRSKGNWSGNMITEQFKLTRRCEVTAILILFGLPRLLTGSILAHEMMHAWMRLKGFRPLSQDVEEGICQVMAHKWLEAELAAGSRNSNAASSSSSSYGGVKKGPRSQYERKLGEFFKHQIEADASPVYGDGFRAGRLAVNKYGLRRTLEHIQMTGRFPV
;
A
#
# COMPACT_ATOMS: atom_id res chain seq x y z
N MET A 1 -45.89 29.79 -3.79
CA MET A 1 -45.43 29.60 -2.39
C MET A 1 -43.94 29.95 -2.39
N GLY A 2 -43.39 31.01 -1.78
CA GLY A 2 -43.80 31.80 -0.59
C GLY A 2 -43.22 31.12 0.66
N TRP A 3 -42.28 31.67 1.45
CA TRP A 3 -41.76 33.04 1.70
C TRP A 3 -40.20 33.02 1.89
N LEU A 4 -39.33 34.06 1.87
CA LEU A 4 -39.35 35.55 1.92
C LEU A 4 -39.66 36.20 3.31
N ASN A 5 -38.77 36.88 4.05
CA ASN A 5 -37.55 37.68 3.77
C ASN A 5 -36.60 37.62 5.01
N LYS A 6 -35.29 37.97 5.03
CA LYS A 6 -34.52 39.16 4.59
C LYS A 6 -34.72 40.43 5.45
N ILE A 7 -33.79 40.73 6.37
CA ILE A 7 -33.57 42.07 7.00
C ILE A 7 -32.04 42.37 7.05
N PHE A 8 -31.67 43.65 7.15
CA PHE A 8 -30.34 44.23 6.91
C PHE A 8 -29.71 44.91 8.16
N LYS A 9 -28.47 45.42 7.98
CA LYS A 9 -27.66 46.31 8.85
C LYS A 9 -26.77 45.57 9.88
N GLY A 10 -25.49 45.91 10.10
CA GLY A 10 -24.61 46.87 9.42
C GLY A 10 -24.43 48.20 10.16
N SER A 11 -23.27 48.38 10.80
CA SER A 11 -22.89 49.60 11.54
C SER A 11 -21.38 49.84 11.52
N ASN A 12 -20.94 50.92 10.89
CA ASN A 12 -19.58 51.46 11.06
C ASN A 12 -19.45 52.13 12.42
N GLN A 13 -18.26 52.05 13.04
CA GLN A 13 -17.70 53.14 13.84
C GLN A 13 -16.16 53.10 13.82
N ARG A 14 -15.51 54.14 14.35
CA ARG A 14 -14.14 54.55 13.99
C ARG A 14 -13.15 54.44 15.16
N HIS A 15 -11.85 54.44 14.84
CA HIS A 15 -10.77 54.73 15.78
C HIS A 15 -10.96 56.09 16.50
N PRO A 16 -10.31 56.25 17.67
CA PRO A 16 -9.20 57.22 17.75
C PRO A 16 -7.88 56.62 18.27
N MET A 17 -6.80 57.41 18.21
CA MET A 17 -5.46 57.11 18.76
C MET A 17 -5.30 57.60 20.21
N GLY A 18 -4.30 57.06 20.92
CA GLY A 18 -3.72 57.61 22.14
C GLY A 18 -2.33 57.00 22.42
N ASN A 19 -1.35 57.83 22.77
CA ASN A 19 0.01 57.43 23.21
C ASN A 19 -0.06 56.79 24.64
N GLU A 20 0.95 56.15 25.25
CA GLU A 20 2.31 56.61 25.66
C GLU A 20 3.11 55.41 26.27
N HIS A 21 4.45 55.38 26.42
CA HIS A 21 5.59 55.99 25.71
C HIS A 21 6.91 55.29 26.16
N TYR A 22 7.96 55.21 25.29
CA TYR A 22 9.36 54.85 25.61
C TYR A 22 9.69 53.40 26.10
N HIS A 23 10.92 52.84 26.00
CA HIS A 23 12.21 53.33 25.49
C HIS A 23 13.07 52.20 24.82
N HIS A 24 14.03 52.61 23.96
CA HIS A 24 15.18 51.82 23.42
C HIS A 24 16.18 51.36 24.55
N ASN A 25 17.23 50.54 24.35
CA ASN A 25 17.97 49.96 23.21
C ASN A 25 18.68 48.64 23.68
N GLY A 26 19.45 47.84 22.93
CA GLY A 26 20.00 47.94 21.56
C GLY A 26 21.51 48.27 21.53
N GLY A 27 22.38 47.27 21.27
CA GLY A 27 23.84 47.43 21.14
C GLY A 27 24.58 46.11 20.78
N TYR A 28 25.71 46.19 20.08
CA TYR A 28 26.42 45.05 19.44
C TYR A 28 27.91 45.42 19.21
N TYR A 29 28.82 44.43 19.10
CA TYR A 29 30.26 44.54 18.75
C TYR A 29 31.17 45.18 19.85
N ASP A 30 32.48 44.90 19.98
CA ASP A 30 33.39 44.11 19.12
C ASP A 30 34.70 43.57 19.80
N ASN A 31 35.44 42.73 19.06
CA ASN A 31 36.91 42.49 19.06
C ASN A 31 37.67 41.59 20.08
N TYR A 32 38.77 41.02 19.54
CA TYR A 32 39.82 40.09 20.04
C TYR A 32 41.12 40.84 20.48
N PRO A 33 42.17 40.26 21.16
CA PRO A 33 43.22 39.45 20.48
C PRO A 33 44.13 38.47 21.31
N HIS A 34 44.98 37.70 20.58
CA HIS A 34 46.25 37.00 20.96
C HIS A 34 46.26 35.84 22.01
N GLU A 35 47.31 35.00 22.12
CA GLU A 35 48.06 34.15 21.14
C GLU A 35 49.10 33.22 21.83
N HIS A 36 49.56 32.16 21.14
CA HIS A 36 50.69 31.24 21.49
C HIS A 36 50.51 30.32 22.74
N SER A 37 51.13 29.13 22.90
CA SER A 37 52.11 28.34 22.11
C SER A 37 51.97 26.82 22.36
N GLU A 38 52.58 25.98 21.49
CA GLU A 38 52.53 24.49 21.42
C GLU A 38 53.77 23.83 22.11
N PRO A 39 54.31 22.62 21.72
CA PRO A 39 53.74 21.27 21.52
C PRO A 39 54.55 20.15 22.28
N THR A 40 54.19 18.87 22.10
CA THR A 40 55.03 17.63 21.91
C THR A 40 54.11 16.40 22.02
N ASP A 41 53.93 15.50 21.05
CA ASP A 41 54.83 14.57 20.33
C ASP A 41 54.98 13.17 20.99
N ALA A 42 54.42 12.14 20.35
CA ALA A 42 54.99 10.80 20.17
C ALA A 42 54.05 9.89 19.33
N ASP A 43 54.45 9.54 18.10
CA ASP A 43 53.84 8.50 17.26
C ASP A 43 54.55 7.14 17.46
N HIS A 44 53.83 6.02 17.29
CA HIS A 44 54.32 4.91 16.45
C HIS A 44 53.24 3.84 16.15
N THR A 45 52.60 3.99 14.99
CA THR A 45 52.37 2.96 13.95
C THR A 45 52.65 1.46 14.24
N GLN A 46 51.69 0.57 13.89
CA GLN A 46 51.98 -0.66 13.13
C GLN A 46 50.75 -1.29 12.44
N GLU A 47 50.88 -1.61 11.15
CA GLU A 47 49.99 -2.45 10.31
C GLU A 47 50.62 -3.88 10.15
N PRO A 48 50.22 -4.81 9.23
CA PRO A 48 49.13 -4.85 8.24
C PRO A 48 48.43 -6.25 8.11
N SER A 49 47.89 -6.54 6.91
CA SER A 49 47.49 -7.87 6.34
C SER A 49 46.08 -8.40 6.65
N THR A 50 45.36 -9.13 5.77
CA THR A 50 45.07 -9.04 4.30
C THR A 50 44.11 -10.19 3.94
N SER A 51 43.29 -10.06 2.90
CA SER A 51 42.39 -11.10 2.33
C SER A 51 41.25 -11.59 3.27
N GLU A 52 40.14 -12.17 2.82
CA GLU A 52 39.75 -12.73 1.51
C GLU A 52 38.39 -12.18 1.00
N GLU A 53 38.15 -12.20 -0.31
CA GLU A 53 36.88 -11.79 -0.95
C GLU A 53 35.92 -12.98 -1.15
N GLU A 54 34.97 -13.19 -0.23
CA GLU A 54 33.91 -14.21 -0.39
C GLU A 54 32.70 -13.63 -1.17
N THR A 55 32.54 -14.03 -2.43
CA THR A 55 31.46 -13.55 -3.32
C THR A 55 30.26 -14.51 -3.30
N TRP A 56 29.07 -14.07 -2.86
CA TRP A 56 27.88 -14.93 -2.80
C TRP A 56 26.64 -14.43 -3.56
N ASN A 57 26.40 -15.05 -4.73
CA ASN A 57 25.14 -15.19 -5.49
C ASN A 57 24.04 -14.10 -5.36
N GLY A 58 24.16 -13.01 -6.14
CA GLY A 58 23.03 -12.09 -6.44
C GLY A 58 22.02 -12.62 -7.49
N LYS A 59 21.93 -13.94 -7.71
CA LYS A 59 21.31 -14.52 -8.94
C LYS A 59 19.79 -14.61 -8.95
N GLU A 60 19.12 -14.61 -7.80
CA GLU A 60 17.65 -14.67 -7.75
C GLU A 60 17.02 -13.26 -7.76
N ASN A 61 17.71 -12.25 -7.21
CA ASN A 61 17.33 -10.84 -7.40
C ASN A 61 17.40 -10.45 -8.87
N GLU A 62 18.40 -10.94 -9.63
CA GLU A 62 18.48 -10.68 -11.07
C GLU A 62 17.19 -11.06 -11.83
N GLU A 63 16.44 -12.11 -11.44
CA GLU A 63 15.21 -12.45 -12.16
C GLU A 63 14.05 -11.51 -11.82
N VAL A 64 13.93 -11.06 -10.56
CA VAL A 64 12.94 -10.06 -10.14
C VAL A 64 13.27 -8.69 -10.71
N ASP A 65 14.53 -8.26 -10.63
CA ASP A 65 15.02 -7.00 -11.21
C ASP A 65 14.94 -7.04 -12.73
N ARG A 66 15.13 -8.19 -13.40
CA ARG A 66 14.85 -8.36 -14.83
C ARG A 66 13.36 -8.29 -15.13
N VAL A 67 12.46 -8.86 -14.32
CA VAL A 67 11.00 -8.75 -14.55
C VAL A 67 10.54 -7.30 -14.34
N ILE A 68 11.08 -6.59 -13.35
CA ILE A 68 10.82 -5.15 -13.13
C ILE A 68 11.41 -4.33 -14.28
N ALA A 69 12.66 -4.56 -14.68
CA ALA A 69 13.30 -3.88 -15.80
C ALA A 69 12.61 -4.18 -17.14
N LEU A 70 12.12 -5.41 -17.37
CA LEU A 70 11.32 -5.77 -18.54
C LEU A 70 9.94 -5.12 -18.49
N SER A 71 9.30 -5.02 -17.31
CA SER A 71 8.05 -4.27 -17.16
C SER A 71 8.24 -2.77 -17.42
N ILE A 72 9.37 -2.22 -17.00
CA ILE A 72 9.78 -0.82 -17.28
C ILE A 72 10.10 -0.66 -18.77
N LEU A 73 10.79 -1.62 -19.40
CA LEU A 73 11.09 -1.63 -20.83
C LEU A 73 9.84 -1.88 -21.69
N GLU A 74 8.82 -2.56 -21.19
CA GLU A 74 7.52 -2.68 -21.86
C GLU A 74 6.68 -1.40 -21.68
N GLU A 75 6.69 -0.75 -20.50
CA GLU A 75 6.16 0.62 -20.36
C GLU A 75 6.94 1.61 -21.24
N GLU A 76 8.25 1.44 -21.42
CA GLU A 76 9.13 2.36 -22.16
C GLU A 76 9.09 2.15 -23.68
N ASN A 77 8.97 0.91 -24.17
CA ASN A 77 8.59 0.64 -25.57
C ASN A 77 7.14 1.09 -25.87
N GLN A 78 6.33 1.35 -24.85
CA GLN A 78 5.00 1.97 -24.96
C GLN A 78 5.00 3.48 -24.68
N ARG A 79 6.11 4.08 -24.22
CA ARG A 79 6.27 5.54 -24.15
C ARG A 79 6.42 6.06 -25.57
N PRO A 80 5.54 6.95 -26.06
CA PRO A 80 5.79 7.62 -27.31
C PRO A 80 6.96 8.59 -27.13
N GLU A 81 7.94 8.57 -28.03
CA GLU A 81 8.97 9.60 -28.08
C GLU A 81 8.33 10.99 -28.17
N THR A 82 8.47 11.81 -27.12
CA THR A 82 7.79 13.11 -27.03
C THR A 82 8.53 14.19 -27.81
N ASN A 83 8.67 13.99 -29.12
CA ASN A 83 9.25 14.98 -30.02
C ASN A 83 8.27 16.17 -30.16
N THR A 84 8.68 17.33 -29.63
CA THR A 84 7.93 18.59 -29.78
C THR A 84 8.15 19.15 -31.18
N GLY A 85 7.16 18.96 -32.05
CA GLY A 85 7.18 19.50 -33.41
C GLY A 85 6.84 21.00 -33.43
N ALA A 86 7.57 21.77 -34.23
CA ALA A 86 7.28 23.16 -34.53
C ALA A 86 6.96 23.34 -36.02
N PHE A 87 6.05 24.25 -36.36
CA PHE A 87 5.70 24.53 -37.76
C PHE A 87 6.69 25.50 -38.43
N SER A 88 7.15 25.16 -39.64
CA SER A 88 7.78 26.13 -40.54
C SER A 88 6.76 26.70 -41.53
N PHE A 89 6.54 28.02 -41.48
CA PHE A 89 5.62 28.74 -42.37
C PHE A 89 6.38 29.39 -43.53
N SER A 90 6.43 28.71 -44.67
CA SER A 90 7.18 29.18 -45.85
C SER A 90 6.26 29.85 -46.89
N PHE A 91 6.31 31.18 -46.95
CA PHE A 91 5.83 31.97 -48.10
C PHE A 91 6.96 32.15 -49.11
N LEU A 92 6.66 32.12 -50.42
CA LEU A 92 7.58 32.65 -51.43
C LEU A 92 6.81 33.25 -52.61
N SER A 93 7.46 34.22 -53.27
CA SER A 93 6.93 34.99 -54.38
C SER A 93 6.89 34.21 -55.70
N THR A 94 6.22 34.78 -56.70
CA THR A 94 5.95 34.19 -58.02
C THR A 94 7.19 34.09 -58.90
N THR A 95 7.81 32.92 -58.94
CA THR A 95 8.52 32.40 -60.14
C THR A 95 8.59 30.87 -60.10
N CYS A 96 8.69 30.24 -61.28
CA CYS A 96 8.43 28.80 -61.44
C CYS A 96 9.70 27.94 -61.33
N HIS A 97 9.62 26.85 -60.56
CA HIS A 97 10.23 25.57 -60.92
C HIS A 97 9.29 24.42 -60.49
N TYR A 98 9.09 23.44 -61.37
CA TYR A 98 8.17 22.33 -61.18
C TYR A 98 8.69 21.34 -60.12
N TRP A 99 8.08 21.36 -58.93
CA TRP A 99 8.16 20.30 -57.93
C TRP A 99 6.75 20.07 -57.39
N HIS A 100 6.16 18.90 -57.68
CA HIS A 100 4.81 18.55 -57.26
C HIS A 100 4.76 18.36 -55.74
N ARG A 101 4.27 19.38 -55.02
CA ARG A 101 4.11 19.35 -53.56
C ARG A 101 2.86 18.56 -53.20
N ILE A 102 2.98 17.26 -52.97
CA ILE A 102 1.84 16.42 -52.61
C ILE A 102 1.56 16.52 -51.10
N CYS A 103 0.30 16.71 -50.72
CA CYS A 103 -0.13 16.77 -49.32
C CYS A 103 -0.27 15.37 -48.72
N ALA A 104 0.56 15.01 -47.74
CA ALA A 104 0.55 13.68 -47.11
C ALA A 104 -0.81 13.27 -46.52
N GLY A 105 -1.63 14.22 -46.05
CA GLY A 105 -2.95 13.96 -45.48
C GLY A 105 -4.13 13.84 -46.47
N CYS A 106 -3.92 14.01 -47.79
CA CYS A 106 -4.98 13.81 -48.79
C CYS A 106 -4.50 13.35 -50.18
N ASN A 107 -3.19 13.21 -50.37
CA ASN A 107 -2.50 12.83 -51.61
C ASN A 107 -2.82 13.71 -52.85
N MET A 108 -3.31 14.94 -52.63
CA MET A 108 -3.52 15.94 -53.68
C MET A 108 -2.42 17.00 -53.69
N GLU A 109 -2.28 17.71 -54.81
CA GLU A 109 -1.31 18.80 -54.96
C GLU A 109 -1.63 19.99 -54.05
N ILE A 110 -0.58 20.55 -53.45
CA ILE A 110 -0.58 21.80 -52.70
C ILE A 110 -0.32 22.93 -53.71
N GLY A 111 -1.40 23.59 -54.12
CA GLY A 111 -1.35 24.75 -55.01
C GLY A 111 -0.79 26.01 -54.37
N HIS A 112 -1.02 27.16 -55.02
CA HIS A 112 -0.53 28.47 -54.58
C HIS A 112 -1.24 29.00 -53.32
N GLY A 113 -0.88 28.46 -52.15
CA GLY A 113 -1.47 28.83 -50.86
C GLY A 113 -0.52 28.59 -49.67
N ARG A 114 -1.04 28.78 -48.45
CA ARG A 114 -0.32 28.44 -47.21
C ARG A 114 -0.32 26.92 -47.02
N TYR A 115 0.85 26.38 -46.69
CA TYR A 115 1.05 24.96 -46.38
C TYR A 115 1.89 24.83 -45.11
N LEU A 116 1.84 23.66 -44.49
CA LEU A 116 2.65 23.29 -43.33
C LEU A 116 3.75 22.32 -43.78
N ASN A 117 4.97 22.53 -43.31
CA ASN A 117 6.08 21.59 -43.47
C ASN A 117 6.52 21.11 -42.07
N CYS A 118 6.26 19.83 -41.79
CA CYS A 118 6.53 19.16 -40.52
C CYS A 118 6.42 17.62 -40.68
N LEU A 119 7.02 16.85 -39.76
CA LEU A 119 7.12 15.38 -39.85
C LEU A 119 7.72 14.91 -41.19
N ASN A 120 8.72 15.64 -41.71
CA ASN A 120 9.36 15.43 -43.02
C ASN A 120 8.37 15.40 -44.21
N ALA A 121 7.18 15.99 -44.06
CA ALA A 121 6.11 15.97 -45.05
C ALA A 121 5.44 17.34 -45.20
N LEU A 122 4.79 17.54 -46.36
CA LEU A 122 4.00 18.73 -46.66
C LEU A 122 2.51 18.46 -46.44
N TRP A 123 1.80 19.44 -45.88
CA TRP A 123 0.38 19.30 -45.55
C TRP A 123 -0.41 20.57 -45.90
N HIS A 124 -1.63 20.38 -46.39
CA HIS A 124 -2.65 21.42 -46.31
C HIS A 124 -2.99 21.70 -44.83
N PRO A 125 -3.22 22.96 -44.42
CA PRO A 125 -3.58 23.30 -43.04
C PRO A 125 -4.82 22.55 -42.52
N GLN A 126 -5.76 22.20 -43.40
CA GLN A 126 -6.99 21.46 -43.08
C GLN A 126 -6.81 19.93 -43.06
N CYS A 127 -5.66 19.43 -43.53
CA CYS A 127 -5.31 18.01 -43.57
C CYS A 127 -4.38 17.59 -42.43
N PHE A 128 -3.57 18.51 -41.89
CA PHE A 128 -2.79 18.24 -40.67
C PHE A 128 -3.71 18.28 -39.44
N ARG A 129 -4.22 17.12 -39.04
CA ARG A 129 -5.27 16.95 -38.03
C ARG A 129 -4.78 16.18 -36.82
N CYS A 130 -5.24 16.58 -35.65
CA CYS A 130 -5.00 15.90 -34.39
C CYS A 130 -5.67 14.53 -34.39
N TYR A 131 -4.89 13.46 -34.22
CA TYR A 131 -5.41 12.10 -34.05
C TYR A 131 -6.25 11.95 -32.75
N GLY A 132 -6.13 12.92 -31.85
CA GLY A 132 -6.92 13.03 -30.62
C GLY A 132 -8.39 13.43 -30.82
N CYS A 133 -8.69 14.30 -31.79
CA CYS A 133 -10.01 14.95 -31.93
C CYS A 133 -10.45 15.21 -33.39
N SER A 134 -9.67 14.80 -34.39
CA SER A 134 -9.92 14.98 -35.83
C SER A 134 -9.99 16.43 -36.35
N HIS A 135 -9.83 17.43 -35.48
CA HIS A 135 -9.72 18.83 -35.87
C HIS A 135 -8.29 19.20 -36.35
N PRO A 136 -8.15 20.19 -37.25
CA PRO A 136 -6.84 20.72 -37.65
C PRO A 136 -6.00 21.21 -36.47
N ILE A 137 -4.67 21.06 -36.56
CA ILE A 137 -3.72 21.69 -35.62
C ILE A 137 -3.19 22.98 -36.25
N SER A 138 -3.49 24.12 -35.64
CA SER A 138 -2.99 25.45 -36.02
C SER A 138 -2.09 26.10 -34.97
N GLU A 139 -1.83 25.41 -33.85
CA GLU A 139 -0.87 25.78 -32.81
C GLU A 139 0.56 25.66 -33.35
N TYR A 140 1.42 26.66 -33.14
CA TYR A 140 2.81 26.65 -33.65
C TYR A 140 3.63 25.44 -33.18
N GLU A 141 3.32 24.93 -31.99
CA GLU A 141 3.96 23.77 -31.38
C GLU A 141 2.93 22.66 -31.17
N PHE A 142 3.30 21.42 -31.46
CA PHE A 142 2.43 20.25 -31.29
C PHE A 142 3.20 19.05 -30.69
N SER A 143 2.45 18.06 -30.22
CA SER A 143 2.99 16.83 -29.65
C SER A 143 2.79 15.65 -30.61
N THR A 144 3.68 14.68 -30.58
CA THR A 144 3.68 13.51 -31.46
C THR A 144 3.60 12.21 -30.66
N SER A 145 2.95 11.20 -31.23
CA SER A 145 3.01 9.81 -30.77
C SER A 145 3.42 8.97 -31.98
N GLY A 146 4.72 8.71 -32.13
CA GLY A 146 5.28 8.28 -33.41
C GLY A 146 4.88 9.25 -34.54
N ASN A 147 4.31 8.72 -35.62
CA ASN A 147 3.86 9.53 -36.76
C ASN A 147 2.51 10.23 -36.56
N TYR A 148 1.83 10.08 -35.41
CA TYR A 148 0.52 10.68 -35.17
C TYR A 148 0.64 12.04 -34.44
N PRO A 149 0.19 13.16 -35.03
CA PRO A 149 0.23 14.47 -34.38
C PRO A 149 -1.00 14.73 -33.50
N PHE A 150 -0.80 15.51 -32.44
CA PHE A 150 -1.82 15.90 -31.47
C PHE A 150 -1.65 17.38 -31.07
N HIS A 151 -2.76 18.10 -30.81
CA HIS A 151 -2.71 19.35 -30.02
C HIS A 151 -2.06 19.06 -28.66
N LYS A 152 -1.27 19.99 -28.09
CA LYS A 152 -0.61 19.78 -26.79
C LYS A 152 -1.60 19.38 -25.69
N ALA A 153 -2.79 19.97 -25.70
CA ALA A 153 -3.88 19.63 -24.78
C ALA A 153 -4.43 18.20 -24.99
N CYS A 154 -4.67 17.78 -26.24
CA CYS A 154 -5.18 16.43 -26.55
C CYS A 154 -4.14 15.33 -26.29
N TYR A 155 -2.85 15.64 -26.45
CA TYR A 155 -1.77 14.74 -26.06
C TYR A 155 -1.75 14.56 -24.53
N ARG A 156 -1.76 15.67 -23.79
CA ARG A 156 -1.78 15.64 -22.32
C ARG A 156 -2.98 14.85 -21.79
N GLU A 157 -4.18 15.09 -22.32
CA GLU A 157 -5.40 14.40 -21.86
C GLU A 157 -5.38 12.88 -22.08
N ARG A 158 -4.61 12.38 -23.05
CA ARG A 158 -4.51 10.94 -23.38
C ARG A 158 -3.32 10.22 -22.76
N PHE A 159 -2.15 10.87 -22.70
CA PHE A 159 -0.88 10.19 -22.37
C PHE A 159 -0.23 10.66 -21.07
N HIS A 160 -0.65 11.80 -20.50
CA HIS A 160 -0.05 12.32 -19.27
C HIS A 160 -0.73 11.69 -18.06
N PRO A 161 0.01 11.06 -17.13
CA PRO A 161 -0.59 10.40 -15.97
C PRO A 161 -1.31 11.42 -15.08
N LYS A 162 -2.39 10.94 -14.47
CA LYS A 162 -3.14 11.62 -13.40
C LYS A 162 -2.82 10.94 -12.07
N CYS A 163 -2.85 11.72 -11.00
CA CYS A 163 -2.65 11.26 -9.64
C CYS A 163 -3.95 10.65 -9.10
N ASP A 164 -3.91 9.41 -8.65
CA ASP A 164 -5.08 8.73 -8.06
C ASP A 164 -5.55 9.38 -6.74
N VAL A 165 -4.70 10.18 -6.09
CA VAL A 165 -5.01 10.87 -4.83
C VAL A 165 -5.72 12.21 -5.06
N CYS A 166 -5.15 13.08 -5.90
CA CYS A 166 -5.68 14.44 -6.11
C CYS A 166 -6.46 14.63 -7.43
N SER A 167 -6.50 13.60 -8.28
CA SER A 167 -7.14 13.59 -9.61
C SER A 167 -6.59 14.62 -10.63
N LEU A 168 -5.48 15.29 -10.31
CA LEU A 168 -4.76 16.21 -11.20
C LEU A 168 -3.69 15.49 -12.02
N PHE A 169 -3.26 16.10 -13.13
CA PHE A 169 -2.09 15.66 -13.88
C PHE A 169 -0.80 15.76 -13.03
N ILE A 170 0.06 14.75 -13.08
CA ILE A 170 1.31 14.71 -12.27
C ILE A 170 2.39 15.59 -12.91
N SER A 171 2.66 16.75 -12.33
CA SER A 171 3.59 17.75 -12.87
C SER A 171 4.97 17.20 -13.26
N THR A 172 5.51 17.70 -14.37
CA THR A 172 6.93 17.52 -14.73
C THR A 172 7.85 18.19 -13.71
N ASN A 173 8.99 17.57 -13.43
CA ASN A 173 10.07 18.16 -12.65
C ASN A 173 10.86 19.20 -13.46
N HIS A 174 11.90 19.80 -12.86
CA HIS A 174 12.73 20.85 -13.49
C HIS A 174 13.47 20.40 -14.76
N ALA A 175 13.64 19.09 -14.98
CA ALA A 175 14.24 18.53 -16.20
C ALA A 175 13.19 18.22 -17.30
N GLY A 176 11.91 18.58 -17.08
CA GLY A 176 10.81 18.27 -18.00
C GLY A 176 10.30 16.83 -17.94
N LEU A 177 10.84 16.00 -17.03
CA LEU A 177 10.47 14.59 -16.87
C LEU A 177 9.29 14.46 -15.89
N ILE A 178 8.38 13.51 -16.14
CA ILE A 178 7.25 13.23 -15.27
C ILE A 178 7.69 12.22 -14.19
N GLU A 179 7.81 12.67 -12.95
CA GLU A 179 8.13 11.81 -11.80
C GLU A 179 6.86 11.53 -10.99
N TYR A 180 6.55 10.25 -10.79
CA TYR A 180 5.46 9.80 -9.91
C TYR A 180 5.95 8.71 -8.96
N ARG A 181 5.26 8.58 -7.82
CA ARG A 181 5.39 7.44 -6.92
C ARG A 181 4.27 6.45 -7.23
N ALA A 182 4.52 5.17 -7.00
CA ALA A 182 3.53 4.11 -7.15
C ALA A 182 3.46 3.27 -5.87
N HIS A 183 2.29 2.77 -5.52
CA HIS A 183 2.20 1.70 -4.53
C HIS A 183 2.69 0.38 -5.16
N PRO A 184 3.70 -0.32 -4.61
CA PRO A 184 4.31 -1.50 -5.27
C PRO A 184 3.30 -2.55 -5.75
N PHE A 185 2.42 -3.04 -4.86
CA PHE A 185 1.41 -4.04 -5.22
C PHE A 185 0.16 -3.49 -5.93
N TRP A 186 -0.39 -2.34 -5.49
CA TRP A 186 -1.64 -1.82 -6.03
C TRP A 186 -1.47 -1.06 -7.35
N VAL A 187 -0.26 -0.60 -7.65
CA VAL A 187 0.09 0.28 -8.79
C VAL A 187 -0.73 1.58 -8.80
N GLN A 188 -1.21 2.03 -7.64
CA GLN A 188 -1.80 3.36 -7.45
C GLN A 188 -0.72 4.40 -7.74
N LYS A 189 -0.88 5.25 -8.76
CA LYS A 189 0.11 6.24 -9.22
C LYS A 189 -0.22 7.62 -8.61
N TYR A 190 0.73 8.24 -7.91
CA TYR A 190 0.51 9.49 -7.16
C TYR A 190 1.68 10.48 -7.21
N CYS A 191 1.37 11.76 -7.00
CA CYS A 191 2.37 12.83 -6.91
C CYS A 191 3.32 12.59 -5.71
N PRO A 192 4.66 12.75 -5.86
CA PRO A 192 5.61 12.58 -4.76
C PRO A 192 5.30 13.43 -3.52
N SER A 193 4.67 14.60 -3.69
CA SER A 193 4.21 15.46 -2.59
C SER A 193 3.30 14.76 -1.57
N HIS A 194 2.57 13.71 -1.97
CA HIS A 194 1.70 12.97 -1.05
C HIS A 194 2.46 12.05 -0.09
N GLU A 195 3.77 11.85 -0.27
CA GLU A 195 4.63 11.23 0.73
C GLU A 195 4.89 12.15 1.94
N HIS A 196 4.55 13.45 1.84
CA HIS A 196 4.88 14.48 2.83
C HIS A 196 3.70 15.39 3.24
N ASP A 197 2.62 15.47 2.46
CA ASP A 197 1.45 16.33 2.75
C ASP A 197 0.46 15.75 3.79
N ALA A 198 0.87 14.70 4.51
CA ALA A 198 0.06 13.94 5.46
C ALA A 198 -1.21 13.29 4.86
N THR A 199 -1.27 13.05 3.54
CA THR A 199 -2.31 12.19 2.94
C THR A 199 -2.31 10.81 3.63
N PRO A 200 -3.41 10.42 4.30
CA PRO A 200 -3.44 9.19 5.09
C PRO A 200 -3.57 7.96 4.19
N ARG A 201 -3.15 6.82 4.72
CA ARG A 201 -3.23 5.50 4.06
C ARG A 201 -4.29 4.64 4.71
N CYS A 202 -4.85 3.69 3.96
CA CYS A 202 -5.73 2.67 4.51
C CYS A 202 -4.93 1.71 5.40
N CYS A 203 -5.31 1.53 6.66
CA CYS A 203 -4.64 0.66 7.64
C CYS A 203 -4.69 -0.85 7.31
N SER A 204 -5.22 -1.23 6.15
CA SER A 204 -5.31 -2.63 5.69
C SER A 204 -4.99 -2.83 4.21
N CYS A 205 -4.82 -1.79 3.39
CA CYS A 205 -4.35 -1.96 2.01
C CYS A 205 -3.32 -0.91 1.56
N GLU A 206 -2.88 -0.03 2.47
CA GLU A 206 -1.77 0.93 2.33
C GLU A 206 -1.85 1.96 1.17
N ARG A 207 -2.86 1.84 0.32
CA ARG A 207 -3.34 2.86 -0.62
C ARG A 207 -3.65 4.17 0.10
N MET A 208 -3.33 5.28 -0.56
CA MET A 208 -3.60 6.64 -0.09
C MET A 208 -5.06 7.04 -0.30
N GLU A 209 -5.62 7.82 0.63
CA GLU A 209 -6.98 8.38 0.58
C GLU A 209 -7.16 9.34 -0.61
N PRO A 210 -8.02 9.04 -1.60
CA PRO A 210 -8.35 9.98 -2.66
C PRO A 210 -9.16 11.14 -2.11
N ARG A 211 -8.74 12.37 -2.43
CA ARG A 211 -9.33 13.64 -1.94
C ARG A 211 -10.82 13.80 -2.26
N ASN A 212 -11.34 13.00 -3.20
CA ASN A 212 -12.72 13.02 -3.67
C ASN A 212 -13.60 11.88 -3.10
N THR A 213 -13.04 10.92 -2.36
CA THR A 213 -13.73 9.66 -2.02
C THR A 213 -13.99 9.51 -0.52
N GLY A 214 -13.06 9.94 0.34
CA GLY A 214 -13.19 9.83 1.79
C GLY A 214 -12.96 8.42 2.33
N TYR A 215 -12.11 8.28 3.35
CA TYR A 215 -11.91 7.04 4.09
C TYR A 215 -12.69 7.04 5.40
N PHE A 216 -13.18 5.87 5.81
CA PHE A 216 -13.90 5.68 7.07
C PHE A 216 -12.92 5.69 8.24
N GLU A 217 -13.17 6.54 9.23
CA GLU A 217 -12.34 6.67 10.43
C GLU A 217 -12.86 5.75 11.56
N LEU A 218 -11.96 4.95 12.13
CA LEU A 218 -12.21 4.07 13.26
C LEU A 218 -12.02 4.82 14.59
N ASN A 219 -12.62 4.30 15.67
CA ASN A 219 -12.50 4.85 17.02
C ASN A 219 -11.05 5.10 17.48
N ASP A 220 -10.07 4.35 16.97
CA ASP A 220 -8.65 4.46 17.32
C ASP A 220 -7.83 5.29 16.31
N GLY A 221 -8.49 6.15 15.52
CA GLY A 221 -7.87 7.08 14.58
C GLY A 221 -7.34 6.45 13.28
N ARG A 222 -7.42 5.13 13.12
CA ARG A 222 -7.10 4.45 11.86
C ARG A 222 -8.14 4.77 10.79
N LYS A 223 -7.71 4.82 9.52
CA LYS A 223 -8.59 4.99 8.36
C LYS A 223 -8.69 3.74 7.48
N LEU A 224 -9.90 3.45 7.00
CA LEU A 224 -10.22 2.37 6.06
C LEU A 224 -10.74 2.93 4.73
N CYS A 225 -10.22 2.44 3.61
CA CYS A 225 -10.89 2.61 2.32
C CYS A 225 -12.22 1.82 2.30
N LEU A 226 -13.20 2.29 1.52
CA LEU A 226 -14.54 1.69 1.46
C LEU A 226 -14.50 0.21 1.06
N GLU A 227 -13.67 -0.16 0.07
CA GLU A 227 -13.51 -1.54 -0.38
C GLU A 227 -12.93 -2.50 0.70
N CYS A 228 -12.18 -1.97 1.67
CA CYS A 228 -11.76 -2.73 2.87
C CYS A 228 -12.86 -2.75 3.94
N LEU A 229 -13.61 -1.65 4.10
CA LEU A 229 -14.72 -1.53 5.05
C LEU A 229 -15.82 -2.57 4.76
N ASP A 230 -16.13 -2.81 3.48
CA ASP A 230 -17.13 -3.79 3.00
C ASP A 230 -16.88 -5.23 3.49
N SER A 231 -15.64 -5.57 3.86
CA SER A 231 -15.25 -6.88 4.39
C SER A 231 -14.70 -6.82 5.83
N SER A 232 -14.80 -5.68 6.50
CA SER A 232 -14.22 -5.47 7.84
C SER A 232 -14.99 -6.20 8.95
N VAL A 233 -14.26 -6.82 9.88
CA VAL A 233 -14.84 -7.49 11.06
C VAL A 233 -14.90 -6.49 12.22
N MET A 234 -16.11 -6.06 12.58
CA MET A 234 -16.32 -4.86 13.39
C MET A 234 -16.74 -5.13 14.86
N ASP A 235 -17.08 -6.36 15.22
CA ASP A 235 -17.28 -6.78 16.61
C ASP A 235 -16.99 -8.29 16.79
N THR A 236 -16.80 -8.73 18.03
CA THR A 236 -16.44 -10.12 18.35
C THR A 236 -17.48 -11.14 17.83
N PHE A 237 -18.78 -10.82 17.82
CA PHE A 237 -19.81 -11.74 17.32
C PHE A 237 -19.73 -11.93 15.80
N GLN A 238 -19.37 -10.88 15.05
CA GLN A 238 -19.06 -10.99 13.62
C GLN A 238 -17.80 -11.84 13.35
N CYS A 239 -16.91 -11.98 14.33
CA CYS A 239 -15.69 -12.78 14.21
C CYS A 239 -15.92 -14.28 14.48
N GLN A 240 -16.97 -14.67 15.22
CA GLN A 240 -17.21 -16.07 15.58
C GLN A 240 -17.31 -17.04 14.37
N PRO A 241 -17.97 -16.70 13.25
CA PRO A 241 -17.99 -17.56 12.06
C PRO A 241 -16.62 -17.70 11.38
N LEU A 242 -15.70 -16.76 11.61
CA LEU A 242 -14.32 -16.83 11.12
C LEU A 242 -13.46 -17.68 12.05
N TYR A 243 -13.64 -17.58 13.38
CA TYR A 243 -13.00 -18.44 14.37
C TYR A 243 -13.31 -19.92 14.13
N LEU A 244 -14.59 -20.27 13.89
CA LEU A 244 -14.99 -21.64 13.54
C LEU A 244 -14.28 -22.14 12.26
N GLN A 245 -14.16 -21.31 11.21
CA GLN A 245 -13.42 -21.67 9.99
C GLN A 245 -11.91 -21.83 10.20
N ILE A 246 -11.33 -21.20 11.24
CA ILE A 246 -9.94 -21.41 11.63
C ILE A 246 -9.81 -22.73 12.39
N GLN A 247 -10.74 -23.06 13.29
CA GLN A 247 -10.79 -24.38 13.94
C GLN A 247 -10.92 -25.50 12.90
N GLU A 248 -11.88 -25.41 11.96
CA GLU A 248 -12.04 -26.35 10.84
C GLU A 248 -10.75 -26.52 10.01
N PHE A 249 -9.99 -25.43 9.79
CA PHE A 249 -8.72 -25.47 9.07
C PHE A 249 -7.62 -26.20 9.86
N TYR A 250 -7.53 -25.97 11.17
CA TYR A 250 -6.59 -26.67 12.06
C TYR A 250 -6.96 -28.15 12.24
N GLU A 251 -8.25 -28.47 12.35
CA GLU A 251 -8.79 -29.84 12.36
C GLU A 251 -8.44 -30.57 11.05
N GLY A 252 -8.61 -29.92 9.89
CA GLY A 252 -8.22 -30.44 8.58
C GLY A 252 -6.72 -30.71 8.40
N LEU A 253 -5.87 -30.18 9.29
CA LEU A 253 -4.43 -30.45 9.36
C LEU A 253 -4.07 -31.50 10.44
N ASN A 254 -5.07 -32.09 11.12
CA ASN A 254 -4.95 -32.93 12.31
C ASN A 254 -4.29 -32.20 13.50
N MET A 255 -4.50 -30.89 13.61
CA MET A 255 -3.95 -30.00 14.64
C MET A 255 -5.07 -29.45 15.54
N THR A 256 -5.91 -30.34 16.07
CA THR A 256 -7.06 -30.01 16.93
C THR A 256 -6.64 -29.16 18.14
N VAL A 257 -7.28 -28.00 18.31
CA VAL A 257 -7.14 -27.15 19.50
C VAL A 257 -8.25 -27.52 20.48
N GLU A 258 -7.90 -28.33 21.47
CA GLU A 258 -8.85 -28.94 22.43
C GLU A 258 -9.41 -27.96 23.47
N GLN A 259 -8.75 -26.82 23.67
CA GLN A 259 -9.23 -25.76 24.57
C GLN A 259 -10.15 -24.79 23.82
N GLU A 260 -11.29 -24.44 24.42
CA GLU A 260 -12.02 -23.24 24.03
C GLU A 260 -11.18 -22.01 24.44
N VAL A 261 -10.59 -21.31 23.45
CA VAL A 261 -9.81 -20.09 23.65
C VAL A 261 -10.71 -18.88 23.39
N PRO A 262 -10.92 -17.97 24.36
CA PRO A 262 -11.70 -16.75 24.14
C PRO A 262 -11.07 -15.86 23.05
N LEU A 263 -11.80 -15.61 21.97
CA LEU A 263 -11.42 -14.61 20.96
C LEU A 263 -12.06 -13.26 21.29
N LEU A 264 -11.28 -12.19 21.32
CA LEU A 264 -11.74 -10.83 21.63
C LEU A 264 -11.22 -9.82 20.60
N LEU A 265 -12.11 -9.01 20.01
CA LEU A 265 -11.68 -7.83 19.24
C LEU A 265 -11.41 -6.64 20.17
N VAL A 266 -10.29 -5.95 19.95
CA VAL A 266 -9.76 -4.90 20.84
C VAL A 266 -9.30 -3.67 20.06
N GLU A 267 -9.26 -2.50 20.71
CA GLU A 267 -8.68 -1.27 20.16
C GLU A 267 -7.14 -1.27 20.24
N ARG A 268 -6.46 -0.51 19.37
CA ARG A 268 -4.99 -0.41 19.32
C ARG A 268 -4.32 -0.19 20.69
N GLN A 269 -4.92 0.68 21.53
CA GLN A 269 -4.40 0.94 22.88
C GLN A 269 -4.46 -0.32 23.75
N ALA A 270 -5.60 -1.00 23.81
CA ALA A 270 -5.78 -2.20 24.64
C ALA A 270 -4.89 -3.36 24.21
N LEU A 271 -4.55 -3.47 22.92
CA LEU A 271 -3.61 -4.47 22.41
C LEU A 271 -2.15 -4.15 22.81
N ASN A 272 -1.77 -2.87 22.82
CA ASN A 272 -0.46 -2.43 23.35
C ASN A 272 -0.35 -2.66 24.86
N GLU A 273 -1.37 -2.27 25.63
CA GLU A 273 -1.45 -2.47 27.09
C GLU A 273 -1.35 -3.97 27.45
N ALA A 274 -2.04 -4.84 26.71
CA ALA A 274 -2.01 -6.28 26.92
C ALA A 274 -0.63 -6.91 26.60
N ARG A 275 0.05 -6.42 25.56
CA ARG A 275 1.42 -6.83 25.20
C ARG A 275 2.42 -6.46 26.29
N GLU A 276 2.31 -5.27 26.88
CA GLU A 276 3.19 -4.82 27.97
C GLU A 276 3.00 -5.62 29.27
N GLY A 277 1.86 -6.30 29.43
CA GLY A 277 1.59 -7.23 30.53
C GLY A 277 2.02 -8.69 30.29
N GLU A 278 2.48 -9.08 29.10
CA GLU A 278 2.90 -10.45 28.80
C GLU A 278 4.41 -10.66 29.02
N ARG A 279 4.75 -11.56 29.96
CA ARG A 279 6.15 -11.87 30.32
C ARG A 279 6.95 -12.53 29.19
N ASN A 280 6.25 -13.14 28.23
CA ASN A 280 6.83 -13.82 27.08
C ASN A 280 6.62 -13.02 25.77
N GLY A 281 6.28 -11.73 25.85
CA GLY A 281 6.01 -10.89 24.67
C GLY A 281 7.21 -10.82 23.71
N HIS A 282 7.00 -11.21 22.45
CA HIS A 282 8.03 -11.17 21.40
C HIS A 282 8.29 -9.75 20.89
N TYR A 283 9.47 -9.55 20.28
CA TYR A 283 10.00 -8.21 20.04
C TYR A 283 9.78 -7.71 18.61
N HIS A 284 8.89 -6.72 18.50
CA HIS A 284 8.73 -5.77 17.39
C HIS A 284 8.26 -6.28 16.01
N MET A 285 6.97 -6.04 15.74
CA MET A 285 6.51 -5.50 14.46
C MET A 285 5.97 -4.07 14.72
N PRO A 286 6.08 -3.07 13.80
CA PRO A 286 5.69 -1.68 14.10
C PRO A 286 4.21 -1.48 14.47
N GLU A 287 3.33 -2.41 14.07
CA GLU A 287 1.95 -2.50 14.54
C GLU A 287 1.63 -3.94 14.94
N THR A 288 1.60 -4.26 16.23
CA THR A 288 0.97 -5.49 16.73
C THR A 288 -0.50 -5.51 16.30
N ARG A 289 -0.96 -6.58 15.62
CA ARG A 289 -2.35 -6.70 15.11
C ARG A 289 -3.12 -7.90 15.67
N GLY A 290 -2.43 -8.86 16.27
CA GLY A 290 -2.99 -9.91 17.13
C GLY A 290 -2.13 -10.09 18.38
N LEU A 291 -2.63 -10.84 19.37
CA LEU A 291 -1.84 -11.29 20.53
C LEU A 291 -2.49 -12.51 21.21
N CYS A 292 -1.78 -13.64 21.24
CA CYS A 292 -2.09 -14.82 22.03
C CYS A 292 -1.60 -14.64 23.48
N LEU A 293 -2.54 -14.49 24.43
CA LEU A 293 -2.26 -14.27 25.85
C LEU A 293 -2.11 -15.58 26.66
N SER A 294 -1.31 -15.52 27.72
CA SER A 294 -1.06 -16.62 28.67
C SER A 294 -1.28 -16.22 30.14
N GLU A 295 -1.18 -14.93 30.44
CA GLU A 295 -1.32 -14.37 31.79
C GLU A 295 -2.76 -13.91 32.10
N GLU A 296 -3.03 -13.62 33.39
CA GLU A 296 -4.30 -13.01 33.83
C GLU A 296 -4.27 -11.49 33.65
N GLN A 297 -5.18 -10.97 32.82
CA GLN A 297 -5.26 -9.56 32.46
C GLN A 297 -6.73 -9.07 32.42
N THR A 298 -6.93 -7.74 32.42
CA THR A 298 -8.25 -7.14 32.15
C THR A 298 -8.16 -6.28 30.90
N VAL A 299 -8.86 -6.70 29.85
CA VAL A 299 -8.71 -6.15 28.49
C VAL A 299 -9.97 -5.38 28.09
N ARG A 300 -9.82 -4.29 27.33
CA ARG A 300 -10.94 -3.50 26.79
C ARG A 300 -11.34 -4.01 25.40
N THR A 301 -12.54 -4.57 25.30
CA THR A 301 -13.04 -5.26 24.10
C THR A 301 -14.08 -4.42 23.37
N VAL A 302 -14.17 -4.58 22.05
CA VAL A 302 -14.99 -3.73 21.16
C VAL A 302 -16.33 -4.38 20.85
N ARG A 303 -17.43 -3.68 21.15
CA ARG A 303 -18.79 -4.14 20.85
C ARG A 303 -19.65 -3.11 20.13
N LYS A 304 -20.40 -3.55 19.13
CA LYS A 304 -21.36 -2.73 18.37
C LYS A 304 -22.62 -2.44 19.20
N ARG A 305 -23.06 -1.17 19.22
CA ARG A 305 -24.31 -0.77 19.91
C ARG A 305 -25.54 -1.28 19.13
N SER A 306 -26.44 -2.00 19.79
CA SER A 306 -27.45 -2.84 19.13
C SER A 306 -28.58 -2.11 18.40
N LYS A 307 -28.79 -0.80 18.62
CA LYS A 307 -29.76 0.03 17.88
C LYS A 307 -29.21 1.42 17.58
N GLY A 308 -29.16 1.77 16.30
CA GLY A 308 -28.66 3.03 15.75
C GLY A 308 -28.27 2.85 14.28
N ASN A 309 -28.14 3.94 13.52
CA ASN A 309 -27.61 3.90 12.15
C ASN A 309 -26.12 3.49 12.14
N TRP A 310 -25.61 3.15 10.95
CA TRP A 310 -24.23 2.69 10.65
C TRP A 310 -23.15 3.79 10.87
N SER A 311 -23.12 4.43 12.04
CA SER A 311 -22.25 5.58 12.31
C SER A 311 -21.72 5.58 13.76
N GLY A 312 -20.41 5.36 13.91
CA GLY A 312 -19.61 5.77 15.08
C GLY A 312 -20.14 5.39 16.47
N ASN A 313 -20.75 4.21 16.65
CA ASN A 313 -21.28 3.76 17.95
C ASN A 313 -20.77 2.35 18.31
N MET A 314 -19.45 2.22 18.40
CA MET A 314 -18.81 1.15 19.16
C MET A 314 -18.64 1.55 20.62
N ILE A 315 -18.71 0.58 21.52
CA ILE A 315 -18.52 0.76 22.97
C ILE A 315 -17.41 -0.21 23.40
N THR A 316 -16.47 0.28 24.21
CA THR A 316 -15.49 -0.60 24.88
C THR A 316 -16.07 -1.14 26.17
N GLU A 317 -16.04 -2.46 26.38
CA GLU A 317 -16.35 -3.08 27.68
C GLU A 317 -15.11 -3.77 28.28
N GLN A 318 -15.00 -3.80 29.60
CA GLN A 318 -13.89 -4.47 30.28
C GLN A 318 -14.19 -5.97 30.42
N PHE A 319 -13.28 -6.81 29.94
CA PHE A 319 -13.36 -8.26 30.06
C PHE A 319 -12.18 -8.76 30.92
N LYS A 320 -12.48 -9.45 32.03
CA LYS A 320 -11.43 -10.01 32.90
C LYS A 320 -11.08 -11.43 32.46
N LEU A 321 -9.85 -11.63 32.02
CA LEU A 321 -9.27 -12.91 31.66
C LEU A 321 -8.65 -13.58 32.91
N THR A 322 -9.38 -14.50 33.53
CA THR A 322 -8.83 -15.30 34.63
C THR A 322 -7.95 -16.42 34.09
N ARG A 323 -6.74 -16.65 34.64
CA ARG A 323 -5.87 -17.74 34.16
C ARG A 323 -6.39 -19.10 34.63
N ARG A 324 -6.98 -19.87 33.70
CA ARG A 324 -7.54 -21.23 33.94
C ARG A 324 -6.77 -22.35 33.24
N CYS A 325 -5.80 -21.99 32.42
CA CYS A 325 -5.19 -22.81 31.37
C CYS A 325 -3.92 -22.09 30.85
N GLU A 326 -3.25 -22.67 29.86
CA GLU A 326 -1.99 -22.13 29.31
C GLU A 326 -2.21 -20.97 28.33
N VAL A 327 -3.39 -20.89 27.70
CA VAL A 327 -3.78 -19.82 26.77
C VAL A 327 -5.06 -19.15 27.28
N THR A 328 -4.98 -17.88 27.67
CA THR A 328 -6.10 -17.18 28.35
C THR A 328 -7.05 -16.48 27.39
N ALA A 329 -6.54 -15.97 26.26
CA ALA A 329 -7.33 -15.45 25.13
C ALA A 329 -6.47 -15.30 23.87
N ILE A 330 -7.14 -15.10 22.73
CA ILE A 330 -6.57 -14.48 21.54
C ILE A 330 -7.21 -13.10 21.40
N LEU A 331 -6.38 -12.05 21.34
CA LEU A 331 -6.80 -10.69 21.00
C LEU A 331 -6.52 -10.41 19.53
N ILE A 332 -7.43 -9.70 18.84
CA ILE A 332 -7.19 -9.18 17.48
C ILE A 332 -7.65 -7.72 17.39
N LEU A 333 -6.88 -6.90 16.68
CA LEU A 333 -7.21 -5.50 16.41
C LEU A 333 -8.53 -5.41 15.60
N PHE A 334 -9.52 -4.68 16.10
CA PHE A 334 -10.83 -4.57 15.46
C PHE A 334 -10.78 -3.86 14.09
N GLY A 335 -11.81 -4.05 13.27
CA GLY A 335 -11.99 -3.30 12.02
C GLY A 335 -11.01 -3.66 10.92
N LEU A 336 -10.43 -4.87 10.96
CA LEU A 336 -9.61 -5.39 9.87
C LEU A 336 -10.46 -6.22 8.88
N PRO A 337 -10.15 -6.21 7.57
CA PRO A 337 -10.79 -7.05 6.56
C PRO A 337 -10.74 -8.54 6.92
N ARG A 338 -11.80 -9.29 6.61
CA ARG A 338 -11.98 -10.71 6.94
C ARG A 338 -10.78 -11.60 6.65
N LEU A 339 -10.07 -11.38 5.53
CA LEU A 339 -8.87 -12.13 5.19
C LEU A 339 -7.65 -11.78 6.06
N LEU A 340 -7.48 -10.51 6.44
CA LEU A 340 -6.42 -10.10 7.37
C LEU A 340 -6.71 -10.58 8.80
N THR A 341 -7.95 -10.42 9.26
CA THR A 341 -8.42 -10.94 10.54
C THR A 341 -8.23 -12.45 10.62
N GLY A 342 -8.48 -13.17 9.52
CA GLY A 342 -8.32 -14.62 9.44
C GLY A 342 -6.86 -15.08 9.36
N SER A 343 -5.98 -14.35 8.65
CA SER A 343 -4.55 -14.68 8.62
C SER A 343 -3.89 -14.41 9.97
N ILE A 344 -4.25 -13.32 10.65
CA ILE A 344 -3.84 -13.05 12.04
C ILE A 344 -4.39 -14.15 12.96
N LEU A 345 -5.66 -14.51 12.87
CA LEU A 345 -6.23 -15.56 13.72
C LEU A 345 -5.56 -16.94 13.47
N ALA A 346 -5.16 -17.25 12.24
CA ALA A 346 -4.38 -18.44 11.92
C ALA A 346 -2.96 -18.40 12.50
N HIS A 347 -2.36 -17.21 12.61
CA HIS A 347 -1.06 -16.97 13.26
C HIS A 347 -1.16 -17.15 14.79
N GLU A 348 -2.07 -16.43 15.46
CA GLU A 348 -2.27 -16.53 16.92
C GLU A 348 -2.69 -17.94 17.37
N MET A 349 -3.52 -18.62 16.57
CA MET A 349 -3.90 -20.01 16.83
C MET A 349 -2.70 -20.97 16.79
N MET A 350 -1.62 -20.64 16.07
CA MET A 350 -0.40 -21.46 16.04
C MET A 350 0.38 -21.35 17.36
N HIS A 351 0.55 -20.14 17.90
CA HIS A 351 1.11 -19.96 19.25
C HIS A 351 0.25 -20.69 20.30
N ALA A 352 -1.08 -20.57 20.20
CA ALA A 352 -1.99 -21.26 21.10
C ALA A 352 -1.83 -22.79 21.03
N TRP A 353 -1.78 -23.36 19.82
CA TRP A 353 -1.58 -24.80 19.60
C TRP A 353 -0.21 -25.28 20.11
N MET A 354 0.88 -24.54 19.84
CA MET A 354 2.22 -24.91 20.33
C MET A 354 2.31 -24.91 21.86
N ARG A 355 1.73 -23.90 22.53
CA ARG A 355 1.65 -23.84 23.99
C ARG A 355 0.90 -25.07 24.53
N LEU A 356 -0.31 -25.33 24.03
CA LEU A 356 -1.17 -26.46 24.44
C LEU A 356 -0.61 -27.86 24.09
N LYS A 357 0.42 -27.95 23.24
CA LYS A 357 1.17 -29.19 22.98
C LYS A 357 2.53 -29.25 23.71
N GLY A 358 2.73 -28.38 24.69
CA GLY A 358 3.90 -28.40 25.57
C GLY A 358 5.22 -28.13 24.85
N PHE A 359 5.21 -27.30 23.80
CA PHE A 359 6.45 -26.89 23.15
C PHE A 359 7.34 -26.13 24.14
N ARG A 360 8.61 -26.53 24.20
CA ARG A 360 9.67 -25.76 24.86
C ARG A 360 9.75 -24.34 24.29
N PRO A 361 10.22 -23.34 25.06
CA PRO A 361 10.57 -22.03 24.49
C PRO A 361 11.48 -22.18 23.27
N LEU A 362 11.04 -21.57 22.16
CA LEU A 362 11.73 -21.57 20.87
C LEU A 362 12.55 -20.28 20.72
N SER A 363 13.33 -20.18 19.64
CA SER A 363 13.84 -18.90 19.16
C SER A 363 12.78 -18.21 18.29
N GLN A 364 12.76 -16.87 18.29
CA GLN A 364 11.66 -16.09 17.70
C GLN A 364 11.52 -16.33 16.19
N ASP A 365 12.63 -16.50 15.46
CA ASP A 365 12.66 -16.89 14.05
C ASP A 365 11.94 -18.23 13.77
N VAL A 366 11.99 -19.18 14.71
CA VAL A 366 11.35 -20.50 14.58
C VAL A 366 9.87 -20.43 14.98
N GLU A 367 9.55 -19.73 16.07
CA GLU A 367 8.17 -19.57 16.55
C GLU A 367 7.34 -18.71 15.58
N GLU A 368 7.78 -17.49 15.32
CA GLU A 368 7.10 -16.54 14.42
C GLU A 368 7.10 -17.05 12.98
N GLY A 369 8.18 -17.69 12.55
CA GLY A 369 8.30 -18.30 11.23
C GLY A 369 7.26 -19.37 10.96
N ILE A 370 7.00 -20.29 11.91
CA ILE A 370 5.97 -21.31 11.72
C ILE A 370 4.55 -20.74 11.86
N CYS A 371 4.35 -19.72 12.70
CA CYS A 371 3.08 -19.00 12.79
C CYS A 371 2.74 -18.25 11.48
N GLN A 372 3.72 -17.59 10.85
CA GLN A 372 3.57 -16.97 9.52
C GLN A 372 3.31 -18.02 8.42
N VAL A 373 3.93 -19.20 8.49
CA VAL A 373 3.62 -20.30 7.56
C VAL A 373 2.15 -20.71 7.65
N MET A 374 1.58 -20.79 8.86
CA MET A 374 0.16 -21.12 9.05
C MET A 374 -0.77 -20.01 8.56
N ALA A 375 -0.46 -18.74 8.84
CA ALA A 375 -1.19 -17.57 8.33
C ALA A 375 -1.28 -17.58 6.79
N HIS A 376 -0.15 -17.77 6.12
CA HIS A 376 -0.06 -17.85 4.67
C HIS A 376 -0.74 -19.12 4.12
N LYS A 377 -0.66 -20.28 4.80
CA LYS A 377 -1.40 -21.50 4.37
C LYS A 377 -2.91 -21.33 4.43
N TRP A 378 -3.42 -20.59 5.42
CA TRP A 378 -4.83 -20.25 5.47
C TRP A 378 -5.25 -19.32 4.32
N LEU A 379 -4.44 -18.29 4.01
CA LEU A 379 -4.67 -17.41 2.85
C LEU A 379 -4.65 -18.19 1.51
N GLU A 380 -3.68 -19.10 1.31
CA GLU A 380 -3.62 -19.99 0.14
C GLU A 380 -4.89 -20.83 -0.01
N ALA A 381 -5.34 -21.49 1.07
CA ALA A 381 -6.52 -22.33 1.08
C ALA A 381 -7.80 -21.52 0.79
N GLU A 382 -7.94 -20.35 1.40
CA GLU A 382 -9.07 -19.46 1.14
C GLU A 382 -9.07 -18.93 -0.29
N LEU A 383 -7.94 -18.46 -0.83
CA LEU A 383 -7.85 -17.98 -2.23
C LEU A 383 -8.18 -19.09 -3.24
N ALA A 384 -7.65 -20.30 -3.04
CA ALA A 384 -7.95 -21.47 -3.87
C ALA A 384 -9.45 -21.84 -3.84
N ALA A 385 -10.08 -21.82 -2.66
CA ALA A 385 -11.52 -22.03 -2.53
C ALA A 385 -12.34 -20.97 -3.27
N GLY A 386 -11.93 -19.70 -3.19
CA GLY A 386 -12.56 -18.59 -3.90
C GLY A 386 -12.52 -18.74 -5.43
N SER A 387 -11.50 -19.39 -5.99
CA SER A 387 -11.38 -19.60 -7.44
C SER A 387 -12.12 -20.83 -7.98
N ARG A 388 -12.56 -21.75 -7.12
CA ARG A 388 -13.38 -22.91 -7.56
C ARG A 388 -14.83 -22.53 -7.86
N ASN A 389 -15.36 -21.50 -7.21
CA ASN A 389 -16.76 -21.09 -7.33
C ASN A 389 -17.07 -20.22 -8.58
N SER A 390 -16.07 -19.83 -9.39
CA SER A 390 -16.31 -19.00 -10.59
C SER A 390 -16.78 -19.80 -11.82
N ASN A 391 -16.58 -21.12 -11.85
CA ASN A 391 -16.76 -21.94 -13.05
C ASN A 391 -17.94 -22.93 -12.94
N ALA A 392 -18.71 -22.90 -11.85
CA ALA A 392 -19.86 -23.77 -11.63
C ALA A 392 -21.16 -23.10 -12.09
N ALA A 393 -21.74 -23.57 -13.20
CA ALA A 393 -23.07 -23.15 -13.63
C ALA A 393 -24.14 -23.60 -12.60
N SER A 394 -25.07 -22.72 -12.26
CA SER A 394 -26.00 -22.89 -11.14
C SER A 394 -27.09 -23.97 -11.35
N SER A 395 -26.78 -25.23 -11.07
CA SER A 395 -27.76 -26.33 -11.05
C SER A 395 -28.18 -26.73 -9.62
N SER A 396 -29.37 -26.26 -9.23
CA SER A 396 -30.33 -26.91 -8.31
C SER A 396 -29.85 -27.61 -7.01
N SER A 397 -30.26 -27.03 -5.87
CA SER A 397 -30.81 -27.71 -4.67
C SER A 397 -30.13 -28.99 -4.13
N SER A 398 -29.43 -28.84 -3.00
CA SER A 398 -29.45 -29.81 -1.90
C SER A 398 -29.35 -29.09 -0.56
N SER A 399 -29.94 -29.65 0.50
CA SER A 399 -30.11 -29.00 1.81
C SER A 399 -29.29 -29.66 2.90
N TYR A 400 -28.22 -29.02 3.35
CA TYR A 400 -27.62 -29.20 4.68
C TYR A 400 -26.97 -27.88 5.16
N GLY A 401 -26.85 -27.72 6.48
CA GLY A 401 -26.67 -26.42 7.15
C GLY A 401 -25.27 -25.79 7.13
N GLY A 402 -24.61 -25.70 5.98
CA GLY A 402 -23.36 -24.94 5.83
C GLY A 402 -23.59 -23.44 5.59
N VAL A 403 -22.76 -22.57 6.18
CA VAL A 403 -22.75 -21.13 5.86
C VAL A 403 -22.30 -20.96 4.41
N LYS A 404 -23.22 -20.52 3.54
CA LYS A 404 -22.95 -20.40 2.10
C LYS A 404 -21.92 -19.30 1.83
N LYS A 405 -20.67 -19.69 1.55
CA LYS A 405 -19.62 -18.81 1.01
C LYS A 405 -20.10 -18.22 -0.32
N GLY A 406 -20.51 -16.95 -0.31
CA GLY A 406 -20.91 -16.22 -1.51
C GLY A 406 -19.72 -16.04 -2.48
N PRO A 407 -19.98 -15.67 -3.75
CA PRO A 407 -18.91 -15.32 -4.68
C PRO A 407 -18.17 -14.08 -4.13
N ARG A 408 -16.88 -14.24 -3.81
CA ARG A 408 -16.04 -13.13 -3.34
C ARG A 408 -15.82 -12.11 -4.44
N SER A 409 -15.68 -10.84 -4.07
CA SER A 409 -15.35 -9.79 -5.03
C SER A 409 -13.93 -9.98 -5.59
N GLN A 410 -13.69 -9.44 -6.78
CA GLN A 410 -12.34 -9.38 -7.36
C GLN A 410 -11.38 -8.59 -6.45
N TYR A 411 -11.90 -7.59 -5.74
CA TYR A 411 -11.15 -6.84 -4.73
C TYR A 411 -10.76 -7.71 -3.52
N GLU A 412 -11.67 -8.50 -2.93
CA GLU A 412 -11.33 -9.38 -1.80
C GLU A 412 -10.26 -10.41 -2.20
N ARG A 413 -10.28 -10.91 -3.45
CA ARG A 413 -9.20 -11.75 -3.99
C ARG A 413 -7.86 -11.01 -4.05
N LYS A 414 -7.81 -9.86 -4.73
CA LYS A 414 -6.58 -9.05 -4.85
C LYS A 414 -6.06 -8.57 -3.48
N LEU A 415 -6.95 -8.33 -2.51
CA LEU A 415 -6.61 -7.99 -1.14
C LEU A 415 -6.02 -9.20 -0.37
N GLY A 416 -6.53 -10.42 -0.60
CA GLY A 416 -5.90 -11.64 -0.08
C GLY A 416 -4.53 -11.92 -0.69
N GLU A 417 -4.37 -11.67 -1.98
CA GLU A 417 -3.09 -11.75 -2.70
C GLU A 417 -2.09 -10.70 -2.17
N PHE A 418 -2.56 -9.50 -1.80
CA PHE A 418 -1.77 -8.48 -1.11
C PHE A 418 -1.25 -8.96 0.26
N PHE A 419 -2.11 -9.52 1.11
CA PHE A 419 -1.69 -10.05 2.42
C PHE A 419 -0.71 -11.23 2.30
N LYS A 420 -0.91 -12.10 1.31
CA LYS A 420 0.04 -13.18 0.99
C LYS A 420 1.42 -12.60 0.63
N HIS A 421 1.44 -11.63 -0.29
CA HIS A 421 2.67 -10.93 -0.69
C HIS A 421 3.35 -10.21 0.49
N GLN A 422 2.59 -9.62 1.44
CA GLN A 422 3.19 -9.00 2.63
C GLN A 422 3.97 -10.00 3.50
N ILE A 423 3.53 -11.27 3.59
CA ILE A 423 4.26 -12.32 4.32
C ILE A 423 5.46 -12.83 3.51
N GLU A 424 5.32 -12.99 2.19
CA GLU A 424 6.40 -13.50 1.33
C GLU A 424 7.57 -12.51 1.20
N ALA A 425 7.26 -11.21 1.09
CA ALA A 425 8.22 -10.14 0.87
C ALA A 425 8.67 -9.41 2.16
N ASP A 426 8.38 -9.96 3.35
CA ASP A 426 8.83 -9.36 4.60
C ASP A 426 10.37 -9.43 4.71
N ALA A 427 11.01 -8.29 4.99
CA ALA A 427 12.45 -8.15 5.16
C ALA A 427 12.92 -8.37 6.61
N SER A 428 12.01 -8.64 7.55
CA SER A 428 12.32 -8.93 8.96
C SER A 428 13.11 -10.25 9.11
N PRO A 429 14.23 -10.26 9.86
CA PRO A 429 14.94 -11.50 10.18
C PRO A 429 14.12 -12.49 11.02
N VAL A 430 13.14 -12.01 11.78
CA VAL A 430 12.28 -12.84 12.63
C VAL A 430 11.07 -13.34 11.84
N TYR A 431 10.29 -12.44 11.25
CA TYR A 431 9.04 -12.78 10.58
C TYR A 431 9.25 -13.23 9.13
N GLY A 432 10.13 -12.58 8.38
CA GLY A 432 10.39 -12.85 6.96
C GLY A 432 11.35 -14.03 6.74
N ASP A 433 12.55 -14.00 7.33
CA ASP A 433 13.49 -15.11 7.18
C ASP A 433 13.03 -16.35 7.93
N GLY A 434 12.40 -16.18 9.10
CA GLY A 434 11.68 -17.25 9.80
C GLY A 434 10.57 -17.86 8.93
N PHE A 435 9.76 -17.05 8.26
CA PHE A 435 8.76 -17.54 7.30
C PHE A 435 9.42 -18.29 6.14
N ARG A 436 10.48 -17.76 5.53
CA ARG A 436 11.21 -18.40 4.41
C ARG A 436 11.77 -19.77 4.81
N ALA A 437 12.44 -19.85 5.97
CA ALA A 437 12.99 -21.09 6.51
C ALA A 437 11.88 -22.11 6.85
N GLY A 438 10.83 -21.68 7.55
CA GLY A 438 9.69 -22.52 7.88
C GLY A 438 8.93 -23.00 6.64
N ARG A 439 8.75 -22.14 5.63
CA ARG A 439 8.09 -22.46 4.35
C ARG A 439 8.90 -23.48 3.57
N LEU A 440 10.23 -23.33 3.51
CA LEU A 440 11.14 -24.30 2.91
C LEU A 440 11.05 -25.67 3.61
N ALA A 441 11.16 -25.70 4.94
CA ALA A 441 11.04 -26.92 5.74
C ALA A 441 9.69 -27.63 5.54
N VAL A 442 8.59 -26.89 5.64
CA VAL A 442 7.22 -27.43 5.47
C VAL A 442 6.95 -27.90 4.05
N ASN A 443 7.54 -27.26 3.02
CA ASN A 443 7.43 -27.73 1.64
C ASN A 443 8.29 -28.99 1.38
N LYS A 444 9.48 -29.07 1.97
CA LYS A 444 10.43 -30.18 1.79
C LYS A 444 10.05 -31.44 2.57
N TYR A 445 9.57 -31.29 3.80
CA TYR A 445 9.33 -32.39 4.73
C TYR A 445 7.85 -32.59 5.11
N GLY A 446 6.97 -31.64 4.78
CA GLY A 446 5.58 -31.61 5.22
C GLY A 446 5.42 -31.00 6.61
N LEU A 447 4.25 -30.40 6.87
CA LEU A 447 3.97 -29.65 8.10
C LEU A 447 4.19 -30.52 9.35
N ARG A 448 3.56 -31.69 9.41
CA ARG A 448 3.64 -32.59 10.57
C ARG A 448 5.08 -32.94 10.97
N ARG A 449 5.91 -33.39 10.02
CA ARG A 449 7.32 -33.74 10.30
C ARG A 449 8.15 -32.53 10.71
N THR A 450 7.83 -31.36 10.17
CA THR A 450 8.47 -30.09 10.55
C THR A 450 8.15 -29.75 12.01
N LEU A 451 6.89 -29.87 12.43
CA LEU A 451 6.47 -29.64 13.82
C LEU A 451 7.06 -30.68 14.79
N GLU A 452 7.05 -31.97 14.42
CA GLU A 452 7.69 -33.04 15.18
C GLU A 452 9.20 -32.75 15.38
N HIS A 453 9.89 -32.24 14.34
CA HIS A 453 11.30 -31.85 14.44
C HIS A 453 11.53 -30.59 15.30
N ILE A 454 10.71 -29.55 15.17
CA ILE A 454 10.78 -28.33 16.01
C ILE A 454 10.56 -28.69 17.47
N GLN A 455 9.60 -29.56 17.79
CA GLN A 455 9.33 -29.98 19.17
C GLN A 455 10.53 -30.69 19.81
N MET A 456 11.25 -31.52 19.04
CA MET A 456 12.45 -32.23 19.51
C MET A 456 13.69 -31.33 19.61
N THR A 457 13.95 -30.47 18.62
CA THR A 457 15.24 -29.76 18.47
C THR A 457 15.21 -28.29 18.84
N GLY A 458 14.04 -27.65 18.78
CA GLY A 458 13.87 -26.20 18.87
C GLY A 458 14.26 -25.43 17.59
N ARG A 459 14.41 -26.11 16.44
CA ARG A 459 14.83 -25.51 15.16
C ARG A 459 14.04 -26.07 13.97
N PHE A 460 14.12 -25.42 12.81
CA PHE A 460 13.63 -25.99 11.55
C PHE A 460 14.55 -27.14 11.07
N PRO A 461 13.99 -28.21 10.46
CA PRO A 461 14.78 -29.23 9.78
C PRO A 461 15.39 -28.70 8.48
N VAL A 462 16.70 -28.92 8.33
CA VAL A 462 17.51 -28.51 7.15
C VAL A 462 17.32 -29.48 6.00
#